data_AF-A0A2I0NAA8-F1
#
_entry.id   AF-A0A2I0NAA8-F1
#
_cell.length_a   1.000
_cell.length_b   1.000
_cell.length_c   1.000
_cell.angle_alpha   90.00
_cell.angle_beta   90.00
_cell.angle_gamma   90.00
#
_symmetry.space_group_name_H-M   'P 1'
#
loop_
_entity.id
_entity.type
_entity.pdbx_description
1 polymer ?
#
loop_
_entity_poly.entity_id
_entity_poly.type
_entity_poly.pdbx_seq_one_letter_code
_entity_poly.pdbx_strand_id
1 'polypeptide(L)' 'MFDMLLATGLIERLTMTNVILGIALAILGLWFSLLATRVARMVRKTSNVDPNDRVIITMKSFGLILILVALVIIVIK' A
#
# COMPACT_ATOMS: atom_id res chain seq x y z
N MET A 1 2.88 20.93 -27.65
CA MET A 1 3.75 19.89 -28.27
C MET A 1 4.60 19.18 -27.23
N PHE A 2 5.29 19.90 -26.33
CA PHE A 2 6.00 19.31 -25.18
C PHE A 2 5.08 18.56 -24.20
N ASP A 3 3.89 19.09 -23.88
CA ASP A 3 2.94 18.41 -22.97
C ASP A 3 2.42 17.08 -23.51
N MET A 4 2.27 17.00 -24.84
CA MET A 4 1.80 15.79 -25.51
C MET A 4 2.86 14.69 -25.48
N LEU A 5 4.14 15.05 -25.58
CA LEU A 5 5.28 14.13 -25.44
C LEU A 5 5.47 13.64 -24.00
N LEU A 6 5.25 14.51 -23.01
CA LEU A 6 5.28 14.12 -21.60
C LEU A 6 4.10 13.19 -21.25
N ALA A 7 2.91 13.49 -21.75
CA ALA A 7 1.73 12.66 -21.53
C ALA A 7 1.89 11.27 -22.13
N THR A 8 2.37 11.14 -23.38
CA THR A 8 2.59 9.81 -23.99
C THR A 8 3.67 9.01 -23.26
N GLY A 9 4.79 9.63 -22.88
CA GLY A 9 5.85 8.96 -22.13
C GLY A 9 5.43 8.53 -20.71
N LEU A 10 4.54 9.28 -20.06
CA LEU A 10 3.97 8.89 -18.76
C LEU A 10 2.95 7.75 -18.91
N ILE A 11 2.06 7.84 -19.89
CA ILE A 11 1.07 6.78 -20.15
C ILE A 11 1.77 5.46 -20.45
N GLU A 12 2.84 5.49 -21.26
CA GLU A 12 3.61 4.31 -21.63
C GLU A 12 4.34 3.66 -20.44
N ARG A 13 4.75 4.45 -19.45
CA ARG A 13 5.27 3.93 -18.17
C ARG A 13 4.17 3.37 -17.28
N LEU A 14 3.00 4.01 -17.23
CA LEU A 14 1.86 3.56 -16.43
C LEU A 14 1.25 2.24 -16.93
N THR A 15 1.35 1.94 -18.22
CA THR A 15 0.88 0.69 -18.82
C THR A 15 1.85 -0.48 -18.65
N MET A 16 3.07 -0.24 -18.14
CA MET A 16 4.01 -1.31 -17.83
C MET A 16 3.43 -2.24 -16.75
N THR A 17 3.45 -3.54 -17.00
CA THR A 17 2.88 -4.56 -16.10
C THR A 17 3.48 -4.47 -14.69
N ASN A 18 4.76 -4.14 -14.56
CA ASN A 18 5.44 -3.95 -13.28
C ASN A 18 4.82 -2.80 -12.46
N VAL A 19 4.50 -1.69 -13.13
CA VAL A 19 3.89 -0.50 -12.50
C VAL A 19 2.47 -0.81 -12.05
N ILE A 20 1.68 -1.50 -12.88
CA ILE A 20 0.33 -1.92 -12.52
C ILE A 20 0.35 -2.87 -11.31
N LEU A 21 1.24 -3.86 -11.32
CA LEU A 21 1.42 -4.80 -10.20
C LEU A 21 1.85 -4.08 -8.93
N GLY A 22 2.79 -3.14 -9.03
CA GLY A 22 3.24 -2.33 -7.90
C GLY A 22 2.10 -1.48 -7.32
N ILE A 23 1.31 -0.83 -8.17
CA ILE A 23 0.15 -0.03 -7.73
C ILE A 23 -0.88 -0.91 -7.03
N ALA A 24 -1.20 -2.08 -7.60
CA ALA A 24 -2.12 -3.04 -6.98
C ALA A 24 -1.62 -3.50 -5.60
N LEU A 25 -0.32 -3.80 -5.48
CA LEU A 25 0.30 -4.20 -4.21
C LEU A 25 0.27 -3.06 -3.17
N ALA A 26 0.50 -1.81 -3.60
CA ALA A 26 0.44 -0.64 -2.74
C ALA A 26 -0.98 -0.38 -2.21
N ILE A 27 -2.01 -0.56 -3.05
CA ILE A 27 -3.42 -0.44 -2.65
C ILE A 27 -3.75 -1.51 -1.60
N LEU A 28 -3.31 -2.75 -1.80
CA LEU A 28 -3.51 -3.82 -0.82
C LEU A 28 -2.79 -3.52 0.51
N GLY A 29 -1.55 -3.04 0.47
CA GLY A 29 -0.81 -2.64 1.67
C GLY A 29 -1.50 -1.52 2.46
N LEU A 30 -2.04 -0.51 1.74
CA LEU A 30 -2.83 0.56 2.35
C LEU A 30 -4.12 0.02 2.99
N TRP A 31 -4.82 -0.88 2.30
CA TRP A 31 -6.02 -1.52 2.84
C TRP A 31 -5.75 -2.26 4.14
N PHE A 32 -4.66 -3.03 4.21
CA PHE A 32 -4.26 -3.71 5.44
C PHE A 32 -3.94 -2.73 6.58
N SER A 33 -3.28 -1.61 6.28
CA SER A 33 -2.97 -0.58 7.27
C SER A 33 -4.23 0.11 7.82
N LEU A 34 -5.20 0.41 6.96
CA LEU A 34 -6.48 1.02 7.35
C LEU A 34 -7.36 0.05 8.15
N LEU A 35 -7.34 -1.23 7.78
CA LEU A 35 -8.12 -2.27 8.44
C LEU A 35 -7.49 -2.76 9.75
N ALA A 36 -6.25 -2.37 10.07
CA ALA A 36 -5.54 -2.78 11.29
C ALA A 36 -6.38 -2.62 12.56
N THR A 37 -7.09 -1.48 12.71
CA THR A 37 -7.95 -1.22 13.87
C THR A 37 -9.21 -2.10 13.89
N ARG A 38 -9.75 -2.46 12.72
CA ARG A 38 -10.89 -3.39 12.63
C ARG A 38 -10.46 -4.82 12.96
N VAL A 39 -9.30 -5.24 12.46
CA VAL A 39 -8.72 -6.55 12.76
C VAL A 39 -8.40 -6.66 14.25
N ALA A 40 -7.79 -5.64 14.85
CA ALA A 40 -7.47 -5.65 16.27
C ALA A 40 -8.75 -5.73 17.15
N ARG A 41 -9.83 -5.03 16.76
CA ARG A 41 -11.14 -5.14 17.44
C ARG A 41 -11.72 -6.56 17.34
N MET A 42 -11.63 -7.21 16.19
CA MET A 42 -12.08 -8.60 16.02
C MET A 42 -11.25 -9.58 16.86
N VAL A 43 -9.92 -9.46 16.84
CA VAL A 43 -9.01 -10.36 17.55
C VAL A 43 -9.15 -10.23 19.07
N ARG A 44 -9.21 -8.99 19.58
CA ARG A 44 -9.34 -8.72 21.01
C ARG A 44 -10.76 -8.92 21.54
N LYS A 45 -11.76 -9.10 20.66
CA LYS A 45 -13.19 -9.20 20.99
C LYS A 45 -13.68 -8.08 21.92
N THR A 46 -13.06 -6.91 21.83
CA THR A 46 -13.38 -5.72 22.61
C THR A 46 -13.60 -4.55 21.67
N SER A 47 -14.55 -3.67 22.02
CA SER A 47 -14.79 -2.44 21.25
C SER A 47 -13.69 -1.41 21.49
N ASN A 48 -13.02 -1.47 22.64
CA ASN A 48 -12.01 -0.50 23.06
C ASN A 48 -10.61 -1.11 22.93
N VAL A 49 -9.98 -0.88 21.79
CA VAL A 49 -8.60 -1.31 21.52
C VAL A 49 -7.69 -0.11 21.70
N ASP A 50 -6.70 -0.26 22.58
CA ASP A 50 -5.70 0.76 22.83
C ASP A 50 -4.96 1.10 21.52
N PRO A 51 -4.81 2.39 21.16
CA PRO A 51 -4.00 2.77 20.00
C PRO A 51 -2.55 2.26 20.06
N ASN A 52 -2.04 1.95 21.25
CA ASN A 52 -0.71 1.36 21.47
C ASN A 52 -0.73 -0.19 21.50
N ASP A 53 -1.84 -0.84 21.10
CA ASP A 53 -1.91 -2.28 21.02
C ASP A 53 -0.90 -2.80 20.00
N ARG A 54 -0.06 -3.76 20.44
CA ARG A 54 0.94 -4.41 19.61
C ARG A 54 0.35 -4.95 18.31
N VAL A 55 -0.89 -5.44 18.33
CA VAL A 55 -1.57 -5.96 17.13
C VAL A 55 -1.76 -4.87 16.07
N ILE A 56 -2.19 -3.66 16.48
CA ILE A 56 -2.37 -2.53 15.56
C ILE A 56 -1.02 -2.10 15.00
N ILE A 57 -0.01 -1.97 15.87
CA ILE A 57 1.34 -1.54 15.48
C ILE A 57 1.98 -2.55 14.51
N THR A 58 1.91 -3.85 14.81
CA THR A 58 2.45 -4.91 13.95
C THR A 58 1.73 -4.96 12.60
N MET A 59 0.41 -4.81 12.58
CA MET A 59 -0.36 -4.85 11.33
C MET A 59 -0.09 -3.62 10.45
N LYS A 60 0.01 -2.42 11.05
CA LYS A 60 0.37 -1.19 10.32
C LYS A 60 1.80 -1.21 9.80
N SER A 61 2.75 -1.70 10.61
CA SER A 61 4.15 -1.83 10.18
C SER A 61 4.31 -2.87 9.07
N PHE A 62 3.59 -3.98 9.12
CA PHE A 62 3.55 -4.95 8.03
C PHE A 62 2.97 -4.34 6.73
N GLY A 63 1.86 -3.59 6.83
CA GLY A 63 1.30 -2.85 5.69
C GLY A 63 2.28 -1.83 5.12
N LEU A 64 3.06 -1.15 5.97
CA LEU A 64 4.10 -0.21 5.55
C LEU A 64 5.21 -0.91 4.75
N ILE A 65 5.66 -2.09 5.21
CA ILE A 65 6.67 -2.90 4.51
C ILE A 65 6.16 -3.31 3.12
N LEU A 66 4.90 -3.72 3.01
CA LEU A 66 4.26 -4.07 1.74
C LEU A 66 4.24 -2.89 0.75
N ILE A 67 3.89 -1.69 1.23
CA ILE A 67 3.93 -0.46 0.41
C ILE A 67 5.37 -0.15 -0.02
N LEU A 68 6.34 -0.36 0.86
CA LEU A 68 7.76 -0.10 0.57
C LEU A 68 8.29 -1.07 -0.50
N VAL A 69 7.93 -2.35 -0.42
CA VAL A 69 8.24 -3.35 -1.46
C VAL A 69 7.56 -3.00 -2.78
N ALA A 70 6.29 -2.56 -2.74
CA ALA A 70 5.59 -2.10 -3.93
C ALA A 70 6.32 -0.93 -4.62
N LEU A 71 6.79 0.04 -3.85
CA LEU A 71 7.57 1.18 -4.34
C LEU A 71 8.88 0.72 -4.99
N VAL A 72 9.58 -0.22 -4.36
CA VAL A 72 10.82 -0.81 -4.89
C VAL A 72 10.59 -1.48 -6.24
N ILE A 73 9.48 -2.22 -6.39
CA ILE A 73 9.13 -2.88 -7.65
C ILE A 73 8.88 -1.85 -8.76
N ILE A 74 8.24 -0.72 -8.46
CA ILE A 74 7.93 0.34 -9.44
C ILE A 74 9.20 1.12 -9.86
N VAL A 75 10.15 1.30 -8.94
CA VAL A 75 11.33 2.15 -9.17
C VAL A 75 12.50 1.38 -9.79
N ILE A 76 12.73 0.15 -9.34
CA ILE A 76 13.92 -0.64 -9.74
C ILE A 76 13.65 -1.49 -11.00
N LYS A 77 12.39 -1.78 -11.30
CA LYS A 77 11.97 -2.73 -12.34
C LYS A 77 11.03 -2.09 -13.35
#